data_AF-A0A9P8JMY3-F1
#
_entry.id   AF-A0A9P8JMY3-F1
#
_cell.length_a   1.000
_cell.length_b   1.000
_cell.length_c   1.000
_cell.angle_alpha   90.00
_cell.angle_beta   90.00
_cell.angle_gamma   90.00
#
_symmetry.space_group_name_H-M   'P 1'
#
loop_
_entity.id
_entity.type
_entity.pdbx_description
1 polymer ?
#
loop_
_entity_poly.entity_id
_entity_poly.type
_entity_poly.pdbx_seq_one_letter_code
_entity_poly.pdbx_strand_id
1 'polypeptide(L)'
;MSLGSEDTVSTAFNSLVDAATKQGVLSVVAAGNGISDPRTGEFEEAIDASRTSPASASSALTVGAIGSNNARAYFSNYGSTVDVFAPGLNVVSAWIGSNSATQVESGTSMACPHVVGLALYLKGLESGLSSPAATTNRIIALATTGQGTDFRSGSPNRIVYNNSGR
;
A
#
# COMPACT_ATOMS: atom_id res chain seq x y z
N MET A 1 7.68 -2.26 1.99
CA MET A 1 7.64 -3.67 2.40
C MET A 1 6.44 -4.31 1.71
N SER A 2 6.69 -4.91 0.54
CA SER A 2 5.67 -5.60 -0.26
C SER A 2 5.51 -7.05 0.23
N LEU A 3 5.13 -7.19 1.51
CA LEU A 3 4.98 -8.46 2.23
C LEU A 3 4.07 -8.22 3.44
N GLY A 4 3.51 -9.30 3.98
CA GLY A 4 2.76 -9.28 5.24
C GLY A 4 2.47 -10.69 5.74
N SER A 5 1.93 -10.79 6.95
CA SER A 5 1.39 -12.02 7.52
C SER A 5 -0.06 -12.27 7.09
N GLU A 6 -0.46 -13.55 7.16
CA GLU A 6 -1.83 -14.00 6.94
C GLU A 6 -2.59 -13.98 8.27
N ASP A 7 -3.60 -13.11 8.36
CA ASP A 7 -4.53 -12.95 9.49
C ASP A 7 -3.91 -13.06 10.91
N THR A 8 -2.68 -12.59 11.06
CA THR A 8 -1.90 -12.68 12.29
C THR A 8 -1.17 -11.38 12.56
N VAL A 9 -1.25 -10.89 13.79
CA VAL A 9 -0.47 -9.71 14.22
C VAL A 9 0.81 -10.16 14.92
N SER A 10 1.94 -9.62 14.47
CA SER A 10 3.25 -9.82 15.07
C SER A 10 3.72 -8.57 15.79
N THR A 11 3.70 -8.59 17.12
CA THR A 11 4.22 -7.49 17.95
C THR A 11 5.67 -7.18 17.64
N ALA A 12 6.49 -8.20 17.42
CA ALA A 12 7.90 -8.03 17.07
C ALA A 12 8.04 -7.29 15.73
N PHE A 13 7.23 -7.64 14.73
CA PHE A 13 7.30 -7.00 13.42
C PHE A 13 6.84 -5.54 13.47
N ASN A 14 5.72 -5.27 14.13
CA ASN A 14 5.22 -3.91 14.29
C ASN A 14 6.22 -3.04 15.07
N SER A 15 6.84 -3.59 16.11
CA SER A 15 7.87 -2.89 16.89
C SER A 15 9.10 -2.53 16.05
N LEU A 16 9.50 -3.39 15.11
CA LEU A 16 10.61 -3.09 14.19
C LEU A 16 10.28 -1.93 13.25
N VAL A 17 9.04 -1.89 12.73
CA VAL A 17 8.58 -0.77 11.91
C VAL A 17 8.55 0.52 12.71
N ASP A 18 7.99 0.49 13.92
CA ASP A 18 7.94 1.65 14.81
C ASP A 18 9.34 2.13 15.24
N ALA A 19 10.27 1.21 15.45
CA ALA A 19 11.67 1.54 15.73
C ALA A 19 12.34 2.21 14.52
N ALA A 20 12.12 1.72 13.30
CA ALA A 20 12.64 2.32 12.08
C ALA A 20 12.10 3.75 11.86
N THR A 21 10.81 3.96 12.08
CA THR A 21 10.18 5.29 12.00
C THR A 21 10.79 6.27 13.00
N LYS A 22 11.09 5.83 14.23
CA LYS A 22 11.78 6.67 15.23
C LYS A 22 13.20 7.07 14.80
N GLN A 23 13.84 6.31 13.92
CA GLN A 23 15.13 6.64 13.31
C GLN A 23 15.00 7.46 12.01
N GLY A 24 13.79 7.93 11.66
CA GLY A 24 13.54 8.73 10.48
C GLY A 24 13.30 7.94 9.20
N VAL A 25 13.16 6.61 9.28
CA VAL A 25 12.89 5.75 8.12
C VAL A 25 11.39 5.56 7.95
N LEU A 26 10.83 6.05 6.84
CA LEU A 26 9.43 5.80 6.50
C LEU A 26 9.26 4.38 5.96
N SER A 27 8.44 3.58 6.63
CA SER A 27 8.04 2.26 6.15
C SER A 27 6.71 2.33 5.40
N VAL A 28 6.75 2.18 4.07
CA VAL A 28 5.55 2.00 3.23
C VAL A 28 5.26 0.51 3.14
N VAL A 29 4.08 0.05 3.53
CA VAL A 29 3.77 -1.38 3.71
C VAL A 29 2.50 -1.81 2.98
N ALA A 30 2.44 -3.08 2.59
CA ALA A 30 1.27 -3.64 1.95
C ALA A 30 0.15 -3.85 2.96
N ALA A 31 -1.09 -3.50 2.61
CA ALA A 31 -2.25 -3.78 3.46
C ALA A 31 -2.53 -5.30 3.59
N GLY A 32 -2.02 -6.10 2.66
CA GLY A 32 -2.27 -7.53 2.56
C GLY A 32 -3.31 -7.86 1.49
N ASN A 33 -3.36 -9.14 1.10
CA ASN A 33 -4.24 -9.64 0.07
C ASN A 33 -5.00 -10.84 0.62
N GLY A 34 -6.31 -10.91 0.36
CA GLY A 34 -6.99 -12.19 0.30
C GLY A 34 -6.44 -13.03 -0.87
N ILE A 35 -6.51 -14.35 -0.72
CA ILE A 35 -6.03 -15.32 -1.70
C ILE A 35 -7.25 -15.89 -2.43
N SER A 36 -7.16 -16.02 -3.75
CA SER A 36 -8.06 -16.88 -4.52
C SER A 36 -7.20 -17.69 -5.47
N ASP A 37 -6.74 -18.87 -5.04
CA ASP A 37 -6.00 -19.77 -5.93
C ASP A 37 -6.93 -20.88 -6.42
N PRO A 38 -7.42 -20.79 -7.67
CA PRO A 38 -8.32 -21.79 -8.23
C PRO A 38 -7.64 -23.16 -8.43
N ARG A 39 -6.31 -23.25 -8.34
CA ARG A 39 -5.55 -24.51 -8.48
C ARG A 39 -5.51 -25.30 -7.18
N THR A 40 -5.49 -24.61 -6.04
CA THR A 40 -5.49 -25.23 -4.71
C THR A 40 -6.89 -25.26 -4.10
N GLY A 41 -7.81 -24.42 -4.60
CA GLY A 41 -9.12 -24.20 -3.99
C GLY A 41 -9.07 -23.30 -2.76
N GLU A 42 -7.90 -22.72 -2.45
CA GLU A 42 -7.74 -21.79 -1.35
C GLU A 42 -8.46 -20.48 -1.67
N PHE A 43 -9.35 -20.11 -0.75
CA PHE A 43 -10.03 -18.84 -0.75
C PHE A 43 -9.85 -18.21 0.63
N GLU A 44 -9.14 -17.10 0.65
CA GLU A 44 -9.05 -16.20 1.79
C GLU A 44 -9.67 -14.88 1.37
N GLU A 45 -10.74 -14.49 2.04
CA GLU A 45 -11.34 -13.18 1.79
C GLU A 45 -10.35 -12.08 2.16
N ALA A 46 -10.41 -10.95 1.47
CA ALA A 46 -9.80 -9.73 1.98
C ALA A 46 -10.34 -9.46 3.40
N ILE A 47 -9.44 -9.14 4.33
CA ILE A 47 -9.75 -8.87 5.74
C ILE A 47 -9.41 -7.43 6.12
N ASP A 48 -9.78 -7.04 7.35
CA ASP A 48 -9.32 -5.79 7.93
C ASP A 48 -7.80 -5.82 8.13
N ALA A 49 -7.09 -4.85 7.56
CA ALA A 49 -5.63 -4.76 7.57
C ALA A 49 -5.05 -4.67 8.98
N SER A 50 -5.84 -4.23 9.98
CA SER A 50 -5.45 -4.24 11.40
C SER A 50 -5.11 -5.64 11.93
N ARG A 51 -5.53 -6.69 11.24
CA ARG A 51 -5.28 -8.09 11.58
C ARG A 51 -3.99 -8.65 10.97
N THR A 52 -3.23 -7.85 10.23
CA THR A 52 -2.00 -8.28 9.58
C THR A 52 -0.80 -7.41 9.99
N SER A 53 0.40 -7.96 9.94
CA SER A 53 1.65 -7.24 10.15
C SER A 53 2.49 -7.28 8.88
N PRO A 54 3.19 -6.19 8.51
CA PRO A 54 3.34 -4.95 9.29
C PRO A 54 2.23 -3.90 9.08
N ALA A 55 1.15 -4.21 8.35
CA ALA A 55 0.08 -3.24 8.08
C ALA A 55 -0.50 -2.60 9.35
N SER A 56 -0.67 -3.38 10.42
CA SER A 56 -1.16 -2.92 11.73
C SER A 56 -0.15 -2.10 12.56
N ALA A 57 1.07 -1.90 12.08
CA ALA A 57 2.05 -1.07 12.79
C ALA A 57 1.63 0.41 12.72
N SER A 58 1.54 1.06 13.89
CA SER A 58 0.97 2.40 14.02
C SER A 58 1.69 3.50 13.24
N SER A 59 2.98 3.30 12.96
CA SER A 59 3.80 4.27 12.23
C SER A 59 4.01 3.94 10.75
N ALA A 60 3.45 2.83 10.27
CA ALA A 60 3.55 2.46 8.87
C ALA A 60 2.66 3.35 7.99
N LEU A 61 3.08 3.54 6.74
CA LEU A 61 2.19 4.04 5.68
C LEU A 61 1.62 2.82 4.93
N THR A 62 0.40 2.44 5.28
CA THR A 62 -0.24 1.21 4.81
C THR A 62 -1.03 1.44 3.52
N VAL A 63 -0.74 0.63 2.50
CA VAL A 63 -1.20 0.84 1.13
C VAL A 63 -2.13 -0.28 0.67
N GLY A 64 -3.37 0.09 0.37
CA GLY A 64 -4.34 -0.75 -0.34
C GLY A 64 -4.16 -0.71 -1.86
N ALA A 65 -4.73 -1.67 -2.57
CA ALA A 65 -4.65 -1.77 -4.02
C ALA A 65 -5.98 -1.38 -4.70
N ILE A 66 -5.87 -0.67 -5.82
CA ILE A 66 -6.98 -0.40 -6.74
C ILE A 66 -6.67 -0.91 -8.15
N GLY A 67 -7.73 -1.10 -8.94
CA GLY A 67 -7.66 -1.26 -10.39
C GLY A 67 -7.73 0.05 -11.15
N SER A 68 -7.63 -0.04 -12.48
CA SER A 68 -7.67 1.11 -13.40
C SER A 68 -9.00 1.87 -13.39
N ASN A 69 -10.06 1.27 -12.84
CA ASN A 69 -11.39 1.86 -12.68
C ASN A 69 -11.58 2.56 -11.32
N ASN A 70 -10.51 2.79 -10.56
CA ASN A 70 -10.53 3.32 -9.19
C ASN A 70 -11.33 2.46 -8.19
N ALA A 71 -11.71 1.23 -8.55
CA ALA A 71 -12.28 0.29 -7.59
C ALA A 71 -11.18 -0.37 -6.78
N ARG A 72 -11.43 -0.64 -5.49
CA ARG A 72 -10.56 -1.50 -4.69
C ARG A 72 -10.35 -2.81 -5.43
N ALA A 73 -9.11 -3.27 -5.54
CA ALA A 73 -8.83 -4.59 -6.08
C ALA A 73 -9.51 -5.63 -5.18
N TYR A 74 -10.18 -6.63 -5.78
CA TYR A 74 -11.03 -7.56 -5.03
C TYR A 74 -10.31 -8.23 -3.84
N PHE A 75 -9.01 -8.53 -4.00
CA PHE A 75 -8.15 -9.12 -2.97
C PHE A 75 -7.64 -8.12 -1.91
N SER A 76 -7.67 -6.81 -2.14
CA SER A 76 -7.01 -5.86 -1.23
C SER A 76 -7.68 -5.85 0.13
N ASN A 77 -6.88 -6.03 1.19
CA ASN A 77 -7.32 -5.73 2.55
C ASN A 77 -7.76 -4.26 2.68
N TYR A 78 -8.55 -4.00 3.72
CA TYR A 78 -9.29 -2.76 3.90
C TYR A 78 -9.28 -2.34 5.38
N GLY A 79 -10.01 -1.29 5.73
CA GLY A 79 -10.21 -0.84 7.11
C GLY A 79 -9.43 0.44 7.44
N SER A 80 -9.60 0.92 8.66
CA SER A 80 -9.05 2.21 9.12
C SER A 80 -7.52 2.23 9.23
N THR A 81 -6.90 1.05 9.23
CA THR A 81 -5.44 0.88 9.19
C THR A 81 -4.85 1.20 7.81
N VAL A 82 -5.65 1.18 6.74
CA VAL A 82 -5.18 1.61 5.41
C VAL A 82 -5.14 3.13 5.37
N ASP A 83 -4.03 3.72 4.90
CA ASP A 83 -3.89 5.17 4.80
C ASP A 83 -4.33 5.71 3.43
N VAL A 84 -3.92 5.00 2.38
CA VAL A 84 -4.11 5.36 0.96
C VAL A 84 -4.21 4.11 0.09
N PHE A 85 -4.76 4.29 -1.10
CA PHE A 85 -4.81 3.28 -2.15
C PHE A 85 -3.99 3.71 -3.36
N ALA A 86 -3.38 2.74 -4.04
CA ALA A 86 -2.59 2.97 -5.24
C ALA A 86 -2.81 1.84 -6.27
N PRO A 87 -2.42 2.04 -7.56
CA PRO A 87 -2.55 1.00 -8.58
C PRO A 87 -1.85 -0.30 -8.17
N GLY A 88 -2.62 -1.38 -8.08
CA GLY A 88 -2.11 -2.68 -7.63
C GLY A 88 -2.74 -3.88 -8.34
N LEU A 89 -3.73 -3.69 -9.21
CA LEU A 89 -4.31 -4.74 -10.05
C LEU A 89 -3.81 -4.58 -11.48
N ASN A 90 -3.29 -5.66 -12.07
CA ASN A 90 -2.73 -5.71 -13.42
C ASN A 90 -1.62 -4.69 -13.67
N VAL A 91 -0.64 -4.65 -12.77
CA VAL A 91 0.52 -3.75 -12.87
C VAL A 91 1.64 -4.43 -13.64
N VAL A 92 2.10 -3.81 -14.72
CA VAL A 92 3.29 -4.26 -15.46
C VAL A 92 4.56 -3.73 -14.81
N SER A 93 5.57 -4.59 -14.68
CA SER A 93 6.91 -4.19 -14.25
C SER A 93 7.99 -5.11 -14.84
N ALA A 94 9.25 -4.81 -14.53
CA ALA A 94 10.38 -5.67 -14.87
C ALA A 94 10.25 -7.05 -14.21
N TRP A 95 10.79 -8.07 -14.87
CA TRP A 95 10.75 -9.45 -14.39
C TRP A 95 12.07 -10.17 -14.55
N ILE A 96 12.23 -11.29 -13.83
CA ILE A 96 13.39 -12.17 -13.94
C ILE A 96 13.35 -12.95 -15.28
N GLY A 97 14.52 -13.35 -15.78
CA GLY A 97 14.66 -14.19 -16.98
C GLY A 97 15.37 -13.51 -18.15
N SER A 98 15.30 -12.18 -18.30
CA SER A 98 16.15 -11.41 -19.20
C SER A 98 16.17 -9.92 -18.84
N ASN A 99 17.12 -9.15 -19.39
CA ASN A 99 17.23 -7.70 -19.15
C ASN A 99 16.05 -6.88 -19.71
N SER A 100 15.20 -7.47 -20.53
CA SER A 100 14.00 -6.86 -21.11
C SER A 100 12.73 -7.58 -20.71
N ALA A 101 12.80 -8.54 -19.77
CA ALA A 101 11.63 -9.29 -19.34
C ALA A 101 10.70 -8.39 -18.53
N THR A 102 9.40 -8.55 -18.76
CA THR A 102 8.34 -7.88 -18.03
C THR A 102 7.28 -8.88 -17.64
N GLN A 103 6.59 -8.62 -16.53
CA GLN A 103 5.44 -9.40 -16.10
C GLN A 103 4.34 -8.49 -15.58
N VAL A 104 3.09 -8.92 -15.77
CA VAL A 104 1.91 -8.27 -15.20
C VAL A 104 1.56 -9.04 -13.94
N GLU A 105 1.56 -8.36 -12.81
CA GLU A 105 1.23 -8.92 -11.50
C GLU A 105 0.16 -8.10 -10.79
N SER A 106 -0.46 -8.70 -9.79
CA SER A 106 -1.47 -8.04 -8.96
C SER A 106 -1.21 -8.28 -7.48
N GLY A 107 -1.37 -7.23 -6.68
CA GLY A 107 -1.25 -7.28 -5.23
C GLY A 107 -1.12 -5.89 -4.62
N THR A 108 -1.42 -5.78 -3.32
CA THR A 108 -0.99 -4.63 -2.50
C THR A 108 0.53 -4.46 -2.53
N SER A 109 1.26 -5.55 -2.73
CA SER A 109 2.68 -5.58 -3.07
C SER A 109 3.08 -4.72 -4.27
N MET A 110 2.20 -4.59 -5.28
CA MET A 110 2.39 -3.76 -6.47
C MET A 110 1.89 -2.32 -6.26
N ALA A 111 0.96 -2.11 -5.33
CA ALA A 111 0.52 -0.78 -4.91
C ALA A 111 1.61 -0.05 -4.08
N CYS A 112 2.28 -0.73 -3.15
CA CYS A 112 3.35 -0.14 -2.33
C CYS A 112 4.44 0.61 -3.11
N PRO A 113 5.07 0.05 -4.16
CA PRO A 113 6.14 0.75 -4.86
C PRO A 113 5.69 2.03 -5.56
N HIS A 114 4.41 2.16 -5.94
CA HIS A 114 3.87 3.44 -6.42
C HIS A 114 3.94 4.53 -5.35
N VAL A 115 3.57 4.18 -4.11
CA VAL A 115 3.60 5.11 -2.96
C VAL A 115 5.03 5.42 -2.52
N VAL A 116 5.94 4.44 -2.58
CA VAL A 116 7.38 4.68 -2.36
C VAL A 116 7.94 5.64 -3.41
N GLY A 117 7.64 5.41 -4.69
CA GLY A 117 8.03 6.29 -5.79
C GLY A 117 7.49 7.71 -5.59
N LEU A 118 6.21 7.84 -5.22
CA LEU A 118 5.59 9.13 -4.89
C LEU A 118 6.30 9.83 -3.72
N ALA A 119 6.59 9.11 -2.63
CA ALA A 119 7.29 9.67 -1.48
C ALA A 119 8.65 10.25 -1.88
N LEU A 120 9.43 9.51 -2.66
CA LEU A 120 10.75 9.96 -3.13
C LEU A 120 10.65 11.11 -4.13
N TYR A 121 9.68 11.06 -5.05
CA TYR A 121 9.39 12.13 -5.99
C TYR A 121 9.08 13.45 -5.24
N LEU A 122 8.19 13.42 -4.26
CA LEU A 122 7.85 14.59 -3.46
C LEU A 122 9.05 15.09 -2.65
N LYS A 123 9.83 14.19 -2.03
CA LYS A 123 11.06 14.58 -1.29
C LYS A 123 12.12 15.22 -2.18
N GLY A 124 12.17 14.87 -3.47
CA GLY A 124 13.06 15.50 -4.44
C GLY A 124 12.59 16.88 -4.91
N LEU A 125 11.30 17.19 -4.80
CA LEU A 125 10.70 18.43 -5.30
C LEU A 125 10.37 19.44 -4.19
N GLU A 126 10.02 18.98 -3.00
CA GLU A 126 9.50 19.81 -1.92
C GLU A 126 10.48 19.85 -0.74
N SER A 127 10.72 21.05 -0.22
CA SER A 127 11.44 21.24 1.04
C SER A 127 10.54 20.90 2.24
N GLY A 128 11.13 20.41 3.34
CA GLY A 128 10.40 20.19 4.61
C GLY A 128 9.82 18.78 4.81
N LEU A 129 10.02 17.87 3.85
CA LEU A 129 9.64 16.45 3.97
C LEU A 129 10.75 15.61 4.63
N SER A 130 11.31 16.13 5.73
CA SER A 130 12.47 15.54 6.41
C SER A 130 12.13 14.40 7.37
N SER A 131 10.86 14.25 7.77
CA SER A 131 10.40 13.19 8.67
C SER A 131 9.42 12.21 7.98
N PRO A 132 9.29 10.97 8.48
CA PRO A 132 8.27 10.04 8.03
C PRO A 132 6.86 10.65 8.09
N ALA A 133 6.52 11.28 9.22
CA ALA A 133 5.22 11.91 9.42
C ALA A 133 4.95 13.05 8.41
N ALA A 134 5.94 13.92 8.16
CA ALA A 134 5.79 14.99 7.17
C ALA A 134 5.53 14.43 5.76
N THR A 135 6.24 13.38 5.38
CA THR A 135 6.08 12.72 4.08
C THR A 135 4.72 12.04 3.97
N THR A 136 4.30 11.27 4.98
CA THR A 136 2.97 10.62 5.03
C THR A 136 1.83 11.64 4.96
N ASN A 137 1.89 12.69 5.77
CA ASN A 137 0.86 13.73 5.78
C ASN A 137 0.76 14.44 4.44
N ARG A 138 1.90 14.66 3.76
CA ARG A 138 1.90 15.26 2.43
C ARG A 138 1.24 14.37 1.37
N ILE A 139 1.54 13.07 1.37
CA ILE A 139 0.91 12.10 0.47
C ILE A 139 -0.60 12.05 0.71
N ILE A 140 -1.04 11.99 1.97
CA ILE A 140 -2.46 11.97 2.33
C ILE A 140 -3.15 13.28 1.90
N ALA A 141 -2.51 14.42 2.10
CA ALA A 141 -3.07 15.73 1.73
C ALA A 141 -3.24 15.91 0.23
N LEU A 142 -2.40 15.26 -0.59
CA LEU A 142 -2.49 15.30 -2.04
C LEU A 142 -3.47 14.28 -2.62
N ALA A 143 -3.81 13.23 -1.88
CA ALA A 143 -4.62 12.13 -2.39
C ALA A 143 -5.96 12.61 -2.97
N THR A 144 -6.33 12.06 -4.12
CA THR A 144 -7.66 12.25 -4.70
C THR A 144 -8.68 11.57 -3.79
N THR A 145 -9.67 12.32 -3.32
CA THR A 145 -10.69 11.82 -2.39
C THR A 145 -12.05 11.63 -3.05
N GLY A 146 -12.79 10.61 -2.59
CA GLY A 146 -14.18 10.37 -3.01
C GLY A 146 -14.37 9.81 -4.43
N GLN A 147 -13.29 9.55 -5.16
CA GLN A 147 -13.34 9.00 -6.53
C GLN A 147 -13.18 7.47 -6.56
N GLY A 148 -12.79 6.84 -5.44
CA GLY A 148 -12.68 5.40 -5.33
C GLY A 148 -14.02 4.72 -5.08
N THR A 149 -14.15 3.47 -5.52
CA THR A 149 -15.34 2.62 -5.30
C THR A 149 -14.99 1.28 -4.64
N ASP A 150 -15.91 0.70 -3.87
CA ASP A 150 -15.73 -0.57 -3.15
C ASP A 150 -14.55 -0.60 -2.14
N PHE A 151 -14.22 0.52 -1.49
CA PHE A 151 -13.12 0.54 -0.52
C PHE A 151 -13.43 -0.22 0.78
N ARG A 152 -14.68 -0.70 0.93
CA ARG A 152 -15.28 -1.30 2.14
C ARG A 152 -15.32 -0.31 3.31
N SER A 153 -16.19 -0.62 4.28
CA SER A 153 -16.43 0.24 5.44
C SER A 153 -15.14 0.45 6.25
N GLY A 154 -14.94 1.66 6.77
CA GLY A 154 -13.80 2.03 7.61
C GLY A 154 -12.55 2.48 6.84
N SER A 155 -12.38 2.11 5.58
CA SER A 155 -11.25 2.56 4.76
C SER A 155 -11.36 4.03 4.36
N PRO A 156 -10.25 4.78 4.26
CA PRO A 156 -10.28 6.11 3.68
C PRO A 156 -10.42 6.04 2.16
N ASN A 157 -11.33 6.83 1.58
CA ASN A 157 -11.41 7.01 0.13
C ASN A 157 -10.34 8.01 -0.34
N ARG A 158 -9.08 7.53 -0.41
CA ARG A 158 -7.89 8.30 -0.77
C ARG A 158 -7.06 7.52 -1.79
N ILE A 159 -6.99 8.01 -3.02
CA ILE A 159 -6.13 7.47 -4.07
C ILE A 159 -4.90 8.35 -4.19
N VAL A 160 -3.69 7.76 -4.15
CA VAL A 160 -2.45 8.55 -4.21
C VAL A 160 -2.35 9.37 -5.49
N TYR A 161 -1.82 10.59 -5.35
CA TYR A 161 -1.70 11.55 -6.44
C TYR A 161 -0.37 12.29 -6.37
N ASN A 162 0.29 12.48 -7.51
CA ASN A 162 1.60 13.10 -7.61
C ASN A 162 1.56 14.63 -7.84
N ASN A 163 0.39 15.25 -7.77
CA ASN A 163 0.21 16.69 -7.96
C ASN A 163 0.71 17.20 -9.33
N SER A 164 0.63 16.37 -10.38
CA SER A 164 1.10 16.74 -11.72
C SER A 164 0.11 17.57 -12.55
N GLY A 165 -1.05 17.93 -11.98
CA GLY A 165 -2.06 18.78 -12.63
C GLY A 165 -2.83 18.08 -13.75
N ARG A 166 -2.77 16.75 -13.82
CA ARG A 166 -3.58 15.89 -14.69
C ARG A 166 -4.29 14.84 -13.85
#